data_AF-A0A3R7W612-F1
#
_entry.id   AF-A0A3R7W612-F1
#
_cell.length_a   1.000
_cell.length_b   1.000
_cell.length_c   1.000
_cell.angle_alpha   90.00
_cell.angle_beta   90.00
_cell.angle_gamma   90.00
#
_symmetry.space_group_name_H-M   'P 1'
#
loop_
_entity.id
_entity.type
_entity.pdbx_description
1 polymer ?
#
loop_
_entity_poly.entity_id
_entity_poly.type
_entity_poly.pdbx_seq_one_letter_code
_entity_poly.pdbx_strand_id
1 'polypeptide(L)'
;TEFLRSLGYQKPALFDGMQFVVRSVELVYQKPAVLDDILDISANLTKLSKVSFEMQQNIFRDGDLLVEAKVKIACISNDVKRPLAFPEEIHQTLKKYVC
;
A
#
# COMPACT_ATOMS: atom_id res chain seq x y z
N THR A 1 -3.55 3.66 6.65
CA THR A 1 -4.26 2.98 5.54
C THR A 1 -4.82 1.67 6.07
N GLU A 2 -5.93 1.18 5.51
CA GLU A 2 -6.59 -0.04 6.01
C GLU A 2 -5.70 -1.29 5.95
N PHE A 3 -4.89 -1.45 4.90
CA PHE A 3 -3.92 -2.54 4.81
C PHE A 3 -2.97 -2.60 6.01
N LEU A 4 -2.39 -1.48 6.42
CA LEU A 4 -1.48 -1.48 7.57
C LEU A 4 -2.24 -1.62 8.90
N ARG A 5 -3.50 -1.16 8.97
CA ARG A 5 -4.36 -1.36 10.15
C ARG A 5 -4.73 -2.83 10.34
N SER A 6 -5.00 -3.57 9.26
CA SER A 6 -5.29 -5.01 9.34
C SER A 6 -4.08 -5.81 9.83
N LEU A 7 -2.87 -5.27 9.68
CA LEU A 7 -1.62 -5.82 10.25
C LEU A 7 -1.34 -5.37 11.69
N GLY A 8 -2.26 -4.63 12.33
CA GLY A 8 -2.13 -4.15 13.72
C GLY A 8 -1.55 -2.74 13.86
N TYR A 9 -1.16 -2.07 12.77
CA TYR A 9 -0.60 -0.71 12.83
C TYR A 9 -1.71 0.34 12.77
N GLN A 10 -2.13 0.86 13.92
CA GLN A 10 -3.25 1.82 14.03
C GLN A 10 -2.92 3.23 13.51
N LYS A 11 -1.66 3.66 13.61
CA LYS A 11 -1.14 4.94 13.10
C LYS A 11 -0.02 4.73 12.08
N PRO A 12 -0.27 4.03 10.96
CA PRO A 12 0.83 3.56 10.13
C PRO A 12 1.52 4.70 9.38
N ALA A 13 0.81 5.79 9.09
CA ALA A 13 1.41 6.95 8.43
C ALA A 13 2.43 7.69 9.31
N LEU A 14 2.42 7.47 10.63
CA LEU A 14 3.33 8.14 11.56
C LEU A 14 3.62 7.24 12.77
N PHE A 15 4.81 6.66 12.81
CA PHE A 15 5.22 5.76 13.89
C PHE A 15 6.67 6.06 14.27
N ASP A 16 6.94 6.35 15.54
CA ASP A 16 8.31 6.43 16.07
C ASP A 16 9.29 7.30 15.22
N GLY A 17 8.84 8.48 14.79
CA GLY A 17 9.64 9.38 13.95
C GLY A 17 9.74 9.01 12.48
N MET A 18 9.04 7.97 12.02
CA MET A 18 8.94 7.57 10.61
C MET A 18 7.58 7.94 10.01
N GLN A 19 7.56 8.14 8.70
CA GLN A 19 6.38 8.47 7.91
C GLN A 19 6.35 7.63 6.63
N PHE A 20 5.18 7.08 6.27
CA PHE A 20 4.96 6.51 4.95
C PHE A 20 4.44 7.55 3.98
N VAL A 21 5.06 7.60 2.80
CA VAL A 21 4.66 8.49 1.70
C VAL A 21 4.46 7.71 0.42
N VAL A 22 3.45 8.09 -0.35
CA VAL A 22 3.21 7.56 -1.69
C VAL A 22 4.22 8.22 -2.64
N ARG A 23 5.08 7.40 -3.25
CA ARG A 23 6.09 7.89 -4.20
C ARG A 23 5.54 7.96 -5.62
N SER A 24 4.71 7.00 -6.00
CA SER A 24 4.01 6.97 -7.29
C SER A 24 2.75 6.13 -7.19
N VAL A 25 1.80 6.46 -8.07
CA VAL A 25 0.59 5.68 -8.34
C VAL A 25 0.46 5.58 -9.85
N GLU A 26 0.32 4.37 -10.35
CA GLU A 26 0.03 4.06 -11.76
C GLU A 26 -1.30 3.33 -11.80
N LEU A 27 -2.20 3.74 -12.70
CA LEU A 27 -3.57 3.23 -12.78
C LEU A 27 -3.94 2.97 -14.23
N VAL A 28 -4.61 1.84 -14.48
CA VAL A 28 -5.23 1.51 -15.75
C VAL A 28 -6.72 1.29 -15.51
N TYR A 29 -7.54 2.20 -16.04
CA TYR A 29 -8.99 2.07 -16.02
C TYR A 29 -9.43 1.28 -17.25
N GLN A 30 -9.91 0.06 -17.04
CA GLN A 30 -10.40 -0.81 -18.11
C GLN A 30 -11.90 -0.62 -18.36
N LYS A 31 -12.65 -0.44 -17.27
CA LYS A 31 -14.11 -0.24 -17.29
C LYS A 31 -14.50 0.80 -16.23
N PRO A 32 -15.53 1.63 -16.47
CA PRO A 32 -16.04 2.54 -15.45
C PRO A 32 -16.83 1.79 -14.38
N ALA A 33 -16.75 2.28 -13.14
CA ALA A 33 -17.77 2.04 -12.13
C ALA A 33 -18.84 3.14 -12.22
N VAL A 34 -20.08 2.82 -11.87
CA VAL A 34 -21.19 3.78 -11.76
C VAL A 34 -21.59 3.95 -10.31
N LEU A 35 -22.42 4.97 -10.02
CA LEU A 35 -22.94 5.20 -8.67
C LEU A 35 -23.65 3.94 -8.16
N ASP A 36 -23.46 3.65 -6.87
CA ASP A 36 -24.01 2.48 -6.15
C ASP A 36 -23.43 1.10 -6.56
N ASP A 37 -22.41 1.05 -7.42
CA ASP A 37 -21.65 -0.18 -7.63
C ASP A 37 -20.99 -0.65 -6.32
N ILE A 38 -21.20 -1.92 -5.97
CA ILE A 38 -20.44 -2.58 -4.90
C ILE A 38 -19.11 -3.03 -5.50
N LEU A 39 -18.01 -2.52 -4.93
CA LEU A 39 -16.67 -2.79 -5.44
C LEU A 39 -15.87 -3.63 -4.46
N ASP A 40 -15.24 -4.67 -5.00
CA ASP A 40 -14.26 -5.48 -4.29
C ASP A 40 -12.86 -4.97 -4.59
N ILE A 41 -12.14 -4.55 -3.54
CA ILE A 41 -10.80 -3.97 -3.69
C ILE A 41 -9.79 -4.88 -3.03
N SER A 42 -8.86 -5.38 -3.83
CA SER A 42 -7.70 -6.13 -3.34
C SER A 42 -6.51 -5.19 -3.07
N ALA A 43 -5.64 -5.58 -2.14
CA ALA A 43 -4.39 -4.89 -1.88
C ALA A 43 -3.31 -5.94 -1.55
N ASN A 44 -2.49 -6.26 -2.56
CA ASN A 44 -1.47 -7.30 -2.46
C ASN A 44 -0.09 -6.65 -2.49
N LEU A 45 0.77 -6.99 -1.53
CA LEU A 45 2.13 -6.49 -1.50
C LEU A 45 2.99 -7.34 -2.44
N THR A 46 3.54 -6.71 -3.49
CA THR A 46 4.22 -7.42 -4.58
C THR A 46 5.73 -7.31 -4.51
N LYS A 47 6.25 -6.25 -3.88
CA LYS A 47 7.69 -6.08 -3.64
C LYS A 47 7.95 -5.42 -2.31
N LEU A 48 9.00 -5.87 -1.63
CA LEU A 48 9.52 -5.26 -0.42
C LEU A 48 11.01 -5.01 -0.56
N SER A 49 11.44 -3.83 -0.15
CA SER A 49 12.85 -3.45 0.02
C SER A 49 13.08 -2.97 1.45
N LYS A 50 14.30 -2.55 1.76
CA LYS A 50 14.63 -2.01 3.10
C LYS A 50 13.92 -0.70 3.44
N VAL A 51 13.52 0.10 2.44
CA VAL A 51 13.01 1.48 2.65
C VAL A 51 11.68 1.75 1.94
N SER A 52 11.20 0.82 1.12
CA SER A 52 9.96 0.97 0.33
C SER A 52 9.30 -0.37 0.05
N PHE A 53 8.02 -0.34 -0.29
CA PHE A 53 7.29 -1.48 -0.82
C PHE A 53 6.38 -1.07 -1.98
N GLU A 54 6.03 -2.03 -2.82
CA GLU A 54 5.08 -1.87 -3.92
C GLU A 54 3.86 -2.74 -3.63
N MET A 55 2.67 -2.17 -3.88
CA MET A 55 1.41 -2.89 -3.81
C MET A 55 0.74 -2.89 -5.17
N GLN A 56 0.10 -4.01 -5.51
CA GLN A 56 -0.89 -4.08 -6.57
C GLN A 56 -2.28 -4.02 -5.95
N GLN A 57 -3.12 -3.14 -6.47
CA GLN A 57 -4.54 -3.10 -6.11
C GLN A 57 -5.36 -3.35 -7.36
N ASN A 58 -6.24 -4.32 -7.29
CA ASN A 58 -7.21 -4.59 -8.34
C ASN A 58 -8.60 -4.31 -7.79
N ILE A 59 -9.38 -3.53 -8.54
CA ILE A 59 -10.74 -3.12 -8.22
C ILE A 59 -11.67 -3.90 -9.13
N PHE A 60 -12.59 -4.65 -8.53
CA PHE A 60 -13.55 -5.49 -9.22
C PHE A 60 -14.99 -5.06 -8.93
N ARG A 61 -15.89 -5.42 -9.82
CA ARG A 61 -17.34 -5.43 -9.60
C ARG A 61 -17.89 -6.75 -10.08
N ASP A 62 -18.54 -7.52 -9.22
CA ASP A 62 -19.08 -8.85 -9.55
C ASP A 62 -18.06 -9.78 -10.25
N GLY A 63 -16.78 -9.67 -9.85
CA GLY A 63 -15.66 -10.41 -10.43
C GLY A 63 -15.04 -9.81 -11.71
N ASP A 64 -15.66 -8.79 -12.30
CA ASP A 64 -15.11 -8.06 -13.44
C ASP A 64 -14.02 -7.07 -13.00
N LEU A 65 -12.82 -7.17 -13.57
CA LEU A 65 -11.74 -6.22 -13.30
C LEU A 65 -12.05 -4.86 -13.94
N LEU A 66 -12.15 -3.82 -13.12
CA LEU A 66 -12.41 -2.46 -13.56
C LEU A 66 -11.14 -1.63 -13.63
N VAL A 67 -10.28 -1.74 -12.61
CA VAL A 67 -9.06 -0.95 -12.48
C VAL A 67 -7.92 -1.81 -11.95
N GLU A 68 -6.76 -1.67 -12.57
CA GLU A 68 -5.49 -2.13 -12.03
C GLU A 68 -4.68 -0.93 -11.54
N ALA A 69 -4.14 -1.04 -10.34
CA ALA A 69 -3.31 -0.02 -9.74
C ALA A 69 -1.99 -0.60 -9.24
N LYS A 70 -0.93 0.16 -9.43
CA LYS A 70 0.35 -0.07 -8.78
C LYS A 70 0.71 1.13 -7.92
N VAL A 71 0.89 0.88 -6.62
CA VAL A 71 1.19 1.91 -5.64
C VAL A 71 2.57 1.66 -5.07
N LYS A 72 3.46 2.65 -5.16
CA LYS A 72 4.79 2.58 -4.54
C LYS A 72 4.84 3.45 -3.30
N ILE A 73 5.19 2.86 -2.17
CA ILE A 73 5.25 3.54 -0.88
C ILE A 73 6.68 3.52 -0.36
N ALA A 74 7.16 4.66 0.12
CA ALA A 74 8.46 4.80 0.76
C ALA A 74 8.30 5.15 2.24
N CYS A 75 9.22 4.64 3.06
CA CYS A 75 9.43 5.05 4.44
C CYS A 75 10.43 6.20 4.46
N ILE A 76 10.09 7.29 5.15
CA ILE A 76 10.95 8.43 5.35
C ILE A 76 11.00 8.81 6.83
N SER A 77 12.08 9.46 7.26
CA SER A 77 12.09 10.16 8.55
C SER A 77 11.06 11.29 8.52
N ASN A 78 10.23 11.38 9.55
CA ASN A 78 9.26 12.45 9.70
C ASN A 78 9.93 13.81 9.92
N ASP A 79 11.10 13.84 10.56
CA ASP A 79 11.79 15.09 10.89
C ASP A 79 12.59 15.62 9.69
N VAL A 80 13.41 14.76 9.07
CA VAL A 80 14.37 15.17 8.02
C VAL A 80 13.81 14.96 6.61
N LYS A 81 12.66 14.27 6.47
CA LYS A 81 11.99 13.94 5.20
C LYS A 81 12.88 13.20 4.18
N ARG A 82 13.83 12.40 4.67
CA ARG A 82 14.72 11.54 3.86
C ARG A 82 14.36 10.05 4.01
N PRO A 83 14.68 9.19 3.02
CA PRO A 83 14.45 7.75 3.13
C PRO A 83 14.99 7.16 4.43
N LEU A 84 14.17 6.34 5.07
CA LEU A 84 14.48 5.66 6.33
C LEU A 84 14.20 4.17 6.17
N ALA A 85 15.07 3.33 6.73
CA ALA A 85 14.82 1.90 6.73
C ALA A 85 13.59 1.57 7.58
N PHE A 86 12.84 0.54 7.19
CA PHE A 86 11.79 0.01 8.06
C PHE A 86 12.43 -0.53 9.35
N PRO A 87 11.80 -0.31 10.52
CA PRO A 87 12.11 -1.09 11.72
C PRO A 87 12.00 -2.58 11.43
N GLU A 88 12.85 -3.39 12.05
CA GLU A 88 12.97 -4.82 11.76
C GLU A 88 11.62 -5.55 11.93
N GLU A 89 10.86 -5.22 12.97
CA GLU A 89 9.54 -5.79 13.23
C GLU A 89 8.54 -5.55 12.09
N ILE A 90 8.48 -4.31 11.59
CA ILE A 90 7.61 -3.93 10.47
C ILE A 90 8.08 -4.61 9.20
N HIS A 91 9.39 -4.59 8.94
CA HIS A 91 9.97 -5.23 7.76
C HIS A 91 9.67 -6.73 7.73
N GLN A 92 9.86 -7.43 8.84
CA GLN A 92 9.54 -8.86 8.97
C GLN A 92 8.05 -9.12 8.83
N THR A 93 7.20 -8.26 9.38
CA THR A 93 5.75 -8.36 9.22
C THR A 93 5.37 -8.24 7.75
N LEU A 94 5.78 -7.17 7.07
CA LEU A 94 5.49 -6.96 5.65
C LEU A 94 6.05 -8.09 4.77
N LYS A 95 7.21 -8.63 5.10
CA LYS A 95 7.85 -9.73 4.35
C LYS A 95 6.97 -10.99 4.29
N LYS A 96 6.15 -11.26 5.31
CA LYS A 96 5.21 -12.40 5.33
C LYS A 96 4.05 -12.25 4.34
N TYR A 97 3.76 -11.03 3.88
CA TYR A 97 2.66 -10.71 2.98
C TYR A 97 3.12 -10.39 1.56
N VAL A 98 4.40 -10.58 1.25
CA VAL A 98 4.90 -10.50 -0.13
C VAL A 98 4.43 -11.76 -0.85
N CYS A 99 3.62 -11.60 -1.89
CA CYS A 99 3.22 -12.68 -2.81
C CYS A 99 4.23 -12.86 -3.94
#